data_AF-A0A813YT86-F1
#
_entry.id   AF-A0A813YT86-F1
#
_cell.length_a   1.000
_cell.length_b   1.000
_cell.length_c   1.000
_cell.angle_alpha   90.00
_cell.angle_beta   90.00
_cell.angle_gamma   90.00
#
_symmetry.space_group_name_H-M   'P 1'
#
loop_
_entity.id
_entity.type
_entity.pdbx_description
1 polymer ?
#
loop_
_entity_poly.entity_id
_entity_poly.type
_entity_poly.pdbx_seq_one_letter_code
_entity_poly.pdbx_strand_id
1 'polypeptide(L)'
;MSAIPLIVEVTSLFLIVLVLLHRYANFKEQNKIILVATFIAWYFSFMIVILLPMDISMTTYRQCLQDTPIIIENSTSTNETVPITKCKEPWSLISPKFFPVLWRIIYWTSQALTWLILPFMQSFCQSGEFSVTGKIKGALIANAIYYGSYLALFGFLLIYVAIEHNIDGPKLKVIGITASNTWGLFLLVLLLGYGLVAVPRSIWSKSNTSLRLKQLYFKLAKLHGEKCEAEEQLEDILNEIKIIAEKIRYNHPFRSFVDIIVTKCPESFRNSLRRNVEDYSEYNESAYDRDIPSEKALVKLNCSLIKALQVKDRTSNEWYLQVEEAFKVEDILLNETNSNHKYMKTMPFKRCNLMDKFCNPTFEWFYYCIFQKYFLRLVSIVLAILTIMVIWSEMTFFNKKPVLSLFAIFLNASRSTYNYISIEVSLLFLKIT
;
A
#
# COMPACT_ATOMS: atom_id res chain seq x y z
N MET A 1 -12.58 1.11 -33.09
CA MET A 1 -12.52 0.86 -31.62
C MET A 1 -11.35 -0.08 -31.34
N SER A 2 -10.29 0.40 -30.71
CA SER A 2 -9.17 -0.45 -30.30
C SER A 2 -9.22 -0.60 -28.78
N ALA A 3 -9.75 -1.73 -28.29
CA ALA A 3 -9.70 -2.08 -26.86
C ALA A 3 -8.34 -2.67 -26.44
N ILE A 4 -7.48 -2.97 -27.42
CA ILE A 4 -6.15 -3.54 -27.25
C ILE A 4 -5.29 -2.76 -26.24
N PRO A 5 -5.24 -1.41 -26.27
CA PRO A 5 -4.34 -0.64 -25.39
C PRO A 5 -4.73 -0.80 -23.92
N LEU A 6 -6.03 -0.64 -23.64
CA LEU A 6 -6.58 -0.86 -22.32
C LEU A 6 -6.31 -2.30 -21.85
N ILE A 7 -6.49 -3.30 -22.71
CA ILE A 7 -6.23 -4.70 -22.34
C ILE A 7 -4.75 -4.89 -21.97
N VAL A 8 -3.82 -4.34 -22.75
CA VAL A 8 -2.37 -4.42 -22.49
C VAL A 8 -2.02 -3.71 -21.17
N GLU A 9 -2.56 -2.52 -20.91
CA GLU A 9 -2.31 -1.78 -19.67
C GLU A 9 -2.90 -2.49 -18.44
N VAL A 10 -4.12 -2.99 -18.55
CA VAL A 10 -4.82 -3.72 -17.48
C VAL A 10 -4.10 -5.03 -17.15
N THR A 11 -3.69 -5.78 -18.18
CA THR A 11 -2.97 -7.05 -18.00
C THR A 11 -1.54 -6.86 -17.49
N SER A 12 -0.82 -5.84 -17.99
CA SER A 12 0.50 -5.50 -17.45
C SER A 12 0.42 -5.07 -15.98
N LEU A 13 -0.58 -4.27 -15.60
CA LEU A 13 -0.81 -3.92 -14.21
C LEU A 13 -1.13 -5.14 -13.35
N PHE A 14 -1.95 -6.06 -13.85
CA PHE A 14 -2.25 -7.32 -13.16
C PHE A 14 -0.96 -8.10 -12.84
N LEU A 15 -0.05 -8.22 -13.81
CA LEU A 15 1.25 -8.88 -13.62
C LEU A 15 2.14 -8.13 -12.63
N ILE A 16 2.21 -6.80 -12.71
CA ILE A 16 2.99 -5.98 -11.77
C ILE A 16 2.50 -6.19 -10.34
N VAL A 17 1.18 -6.15 -10.12
CA VAL A 17 0.59 -6.35 -8.79
C VAL A 17 0.84 -7.77 -8.28
N LEU A 18 0.78 -8.79 -9.15
CA LEU A 18 1.13 -10.16 -8.78
C LEU A 18 2.60 -10.28 -8.34
N VAL A 19 3.53 -9.68 -9.09
CA VAL A 19 4.96 -9.68 -8.76
C VAL A 19 5.21 -8.95 -7.44
N LEU A 20 4.56 -7.80 -7.23
CA LEU A 20 4.65 -7.06 -5.97
C LEU A 20 4.09 -7.88 -4.80
N LEU A 21 2.93 -8.51 -4.96
CA LEU A 21 2.34 -9.33 -3.91
C LEU A 21 3.23 -10.54 -3.58
N HIS A 22 3.83 -11.19 -4.59
CA HIS A 22 4.78 -12.28 -4.37
C HIS A 22 6.07 -11.82 -3.67
N ARG A 23 6.48 -10.57 -3.88
CA ARG A 23 7.65 -9.99 -3.19
C ARG A 23 7.39 -9.76 -1.70
N TYR A 24 6.16 -9.37 -1.34
CA TYR A 24 5.80 -9.02 0.05
C TYR A 24 5.10 -10.15 0.82
N ALA A 25 4.58 -11.17 0.13
CA ALA A 25 3.86 -12.28 0.74
C ALA A 25 4.29 -13.62 0.14
N ASN A 26 4.52 -14.61 1.00
CA ASN A 26 4.79 -15.98 0.57
C ASN A 26 3.48 -16.70 0.22
N PHE A 27 3.25 -16.98 -1.07
CA PHE A 27 1.99 -17.58 -1.53
C PHE A 27 1.74 -19.00 -1.02
N LYS A 28 2.78 -19.69 -0.56
CA LYS A 28 2.67 -21.06 -0.04
C LYS A 28 2.19 -21.10 1.40
N GLU A 29 2.66 -20.16 2.21
CA GLU A 29 2.39 -20.12 3.65
C GLU A 29 1.16 -19.29 3.99
N GLN A 30 0.85 -18.28 3.18
CA GLN A 30 -0.22 -17.34 3.47
C GLN A 30 -1.60 -17.86 3.07
N ASN A 31 -2.62 -17.43 3.81
CA ASN A 31 -4.00 -17.78 3.51
C ASN A 31 -4.43 -17.17 2.16
N LYS A 32 -4.95 -18.03 1.26
CA LYS A 32 -5.39 -17.64 -0.09
C LYS A 32 -6.45 -16.53 -0.09
N ILE A 33 -7.35 -16.49 0.90
CA ILE A 33 -8.37 -15.45 1.01
C ILE A 33 -7.73 -14.08 1.28
N ILE A 34 -6.71 -14.03 2.15
CA ILE A 34 -5.95 -12.81 2.46
C ILE A 34 -5.18 -12.33 1.21
N LEU A 35 -4.56 -13.26 0.50
CA LEU A 35 -3.85 -12.95 -0.74
C LEU A 35 -4.78 -12.36 -1.80
N VAL A 36 -5.95 -12.97 -2.03
CA VAL A 36 -6.93 -12.49 -3.02
C VAL A 36 -7.50 -11.12 -2.63
N ALA A 37 -7.88 -10.91 -1.37
CA ALA A 37 -8.41 -9.62 -0.93
C ALA A 37 -7.36 -8.50 -1.08
N THR A 38 -6.11 -8.77 -0.68
CA THR A 38 -5.00 -7.82 -0.83
C THR A 38 -4.69 -7.54 -2.29
N PHE A 39 -4.70 -8.58 -3.14
CA PHE A 39 -4.50 -8.44 -4.58
C PHE A 39 -5.54 -7.51 -5.21
N ILE A 40 -6.83 -7.74 -4.94
CA ILE A 40 -7.92 -6.92 -5.50
C ILE A 40 -7.81 -5.48 -5.02
N ALA A 41 -7.49 -5.27 -3.73
CA ALA A 41 -7.31 -3.93 -3.17
C ALA A 41 -6.18 -3.15 -3.85
N TRP A 42 -5.01 -3.78 -4.03
CA TRP A 42 -3.87 -3.15 -4.70
C TRP A 42 -4.14 -2.90 -6.17
N TYR A 43 -4.72 -3.88 -6.85
CA TYR A 43 -5.05 -3.80 -8.27
C TYR A 43 -5.98 -2.62 -8.58
N PHE A 44 -7.09 -2.48 -7.83
CA PHE A 44 -8.01 -1.36 -8.04
C PHE A 44 -7.43 -0.02 -7.62
N SER A 45 -6.55 0.01 -6.61
CA SER A 45 -5.85 1.25 -6.22
C SER A 45 -4.93 1.72 -7.34
N PHE A 46 -4.13 0.83 -7.92
CA PHE A 46 -3.20 1.18 -9.00
C PHE A 46 -3.89 1.43 -10.34
N MET A 47 -5.07 0.84 -10.58
CA MET A 47 -5.87 1.10 -11.78
C MET A 47 -6.18 2.58 -11.99
N ILE A 48 -6.34 3.35 -10.91
CA ILE A 48 -6.64 4.78 -10.96
C ILE A 48 -5.54 5.59 -11.66
N VAL A 49 -4.30 5.10 -11.64
CA VAL A 49 -3.15 5.75 -12.31
C VAL A 49 -3.30 5.66 -13.83
N ILE A 50 -3.78 4.53 -14.33
CA ILE A 50 -3.94 4.25 -15.77
C ILE A 50 -5.27 4.78 -16.31
N LEU A 51 -6.36 4.58 -15.57
CA LEU A 51 -7.71 4.88 -16.06
C LEU A 51 -7.99 6.38 -16.15
N LEU A 52 -7.44 7.20 -15.25
CA LEU A 52 -7.74 8.63 -15.26
C LEU A 52 -7.21 9.35 -16.52
N PRO A 53 -5.93 9.20 -16.93
CA PRO A 53 -5.45 9.77 -18.18
C PRO A 53 -6.30 9.36 -19.39
N MET A 54 -6.69 8.09 -19.46
CA MET A 54 -7.51 7.56 -20.53
C MET A 54 -8.94 8.14 -20.54
N ASP A 55 -9.54 8.31 -19.36
CA ASP A 55 -10.87 8.93 -19.24
C ASP A 55 -10.85 10.41 -19.63
N ILE A 56 -9.79 11.15 -19.27
CA ILE A 56 -9.59 12.54 -19.68
C ILE A 56 -9.40 12.65 -21.20
N SER A 57 -8.52 11.81 -21.77
CA SER A 57 -8.31 11.70 -23.22
C SER A 57 -9.64 11.47 -23.95
N MET A 58 -10.45 10.53 -23.46
CA MET A 58 -11.75 10.24 -24.04
C MET A 58 -12.78 11.37 -23.87
N THR A 59 -12.78 12.03 -22.72
CA THR A 59 -13.68 13.16 -22.46
C THR A 59 -13.33 14.35 -23.35
N THR A 60 -12.05 14.66 -23.54
CA THR A 60 -11.60 15.72 -24.45
C THR A 60 -11.92 15.42 -25.92
N TYR A 61 -11.83 14.16 -26.34
CA TYR A 61 -12.29 13.74 -27.67
C TYR A 61 -13.79 13.96 -27.85
N ARG A 62 -14.63 13.59 -26.86
CA ARG A 62 -16.09 13.81 -26.92
C ARG A 62 -16.45 15.29 -26.95
N GLN A 63 -15.76 16.12 -26.18
CA GLN A 63 -15.93 17.58 -26.23
C GLN A 63 -15.57 18.12 -27.62
N CYS A 64 -14.51 17.61 -28.24
CA CYS A 64 -14.16 17.99 -29.62
C CYS A 64 -15.28 17.68 -30.61
N LEU A 65 -15.89 16.49 -30.51
CA LEU A 65 -17.03 16.09 -31.37
C LEU A 65 -18.26 16.97 -31.16
N GLN A 66 -18.48 17.48 -29.94
CA GLN A 66 -19.58 18.39 -29.63
C GLN A 66 -19.32 19.82 -30.12
N ASP A 67 -18.08 20.31 -29.97
CA ASP A 67 -17.70 21.68 -30.28
C ASP A 67 -17.46 21.91 -31.78
N THR A 68 -17.25 20.85 -32.56
CA THR A 68 -16.99 20.93 -34.00
C THR A 68 -18.25 20.61 -34.80
N PRO A 69 -18.86 21.56 -35.53
CA PRO A 69 -19.96 21.25 -36.43
C PRO A 69 -19.49 20.33 -37.57
N ILE A 70 -20.32 19.37 -37.96
CA ILE A 70 -20.11 18.55 -39.16
C ILE A 70 -20.17 19.49 -40.36
N ILE A 71 -19.04 19.72 -41.02
CA ILE A 71 -19.01 20.42 -42.30
C ILE A 71 -19.37 19.40 -43.37
N ILE A 72 -20.58 19.51 -43.94
CA ILE A 72 -20.93 18.82 -45.17
C ILE A 72 -20.41 19.69 -46.31
N GLU A 73 -19.26 19.32 -46.89
CA GLU A 73 -18.89 19.85 -48.19
C GLU A 73 -19.77 19.17 -49.25
N ASN A 74 -20.64 19.94 -49.90
CA ASN A 74 -21.28 19.50 -51.14
C ASN A 74 -20.22 19.52 -52.24
N SER A 75 -19.48 18.42 -52.39
CA SER A 75 -18.65 18.17 -53.56
C SER A 75 -19.57 18.11 -54.77
N THR A 76 -19.61 19.20 -55.56
CA THR A 76 -20.18 19.12 -56.89
C THR A 76 -19.24 18.25 -57.73
N SER A 77 -19.81 17.16 -58.24
CA SER A 77 -19.22 16.07 -59.02
C SER A 77 -18.55 14.93 -58.22
N THR A 78 -19.22 13.75 -58.30
CA THR A 78 -18.94 12.42 -57.74
C THR A 78 -19.36 12.16 -56.27
N ASN A 79 -20.38 11.31 -56.15
CA ASN A 79 -21.15 10.87 -54.98
C ASN A 79 -20.38 10.24 -53.79
N GLU A 80 -19.45 10.94 -53.15
CA GLU A 80 -19.04 10.57 -51.78
C GLU A 80 -18.96 11.80 -50.88
N THR A 81 -20.05 12.05 -50.14
CA THR A 81 -20.03 13.01 -49.02
C THR A 81 -19.24 12.41 -47.87
N VAL A 82 -17.92 12.66 -47.80
CA VAL A 82 -17.10 12.26 -46.66
C VAL A 82 -17.25 13.31 -45.57
N PRO A 83 -17.86 13.00 -44.41
CA PRO A 83 -17.92 13.95 -43.30
C PRO A 83 -16.50 14.19 -42.75
N ILE A 84 -15.96 15.39 -42.94
CA ILE A 84 -14.65 15.76 -42.40
C ILE A 84 -14.83 16.19 -40.94
N THR A 85 -14.76 15.24 -40.02
CA THR A 85 -14.57 15.56 -38.60
C THR A 85 -13.12 16.02 -38.37
N LYS A 86 -12.92 17.28 -37.94
CA LYS A 86 -11.58 17.79 -37.55
C LYS A 86 -10.96 17.05 -36.35
N CYS A 87 -11.73 16.28 -35.60
CA CYS A 87 -11.25 15.57 -34.41
C CYS A 87 -10.60 14.23 -34.80
N LYS A 88 -9.34 14.03 -34.40
CA LYS A 88 -8.67 12.72 -34.55
C LYS A 88 -9.16 11.76 -33.47
N GLU A 89 -9.40 10.50 -33.83
CA GLU A 89 -9.75 9.49 -32.82
C GLU A 89 -8.55 9.18 -31.90
N PRO A 90 -8.75 9.07 -30.58
CA PRO A 90 -7.73 8.57 -29.69
C PRO A 90 -7.49 7.06 -29.94
N TRP A 91 -6.24 6.63 -29.76
CA TRP A 91 -5.84 5.23 -29.89
C TRP A 91 -6.60 4.29 -28.91
N SER A 92 -7.00 4.82 -27.75
CA SER A 92 -7.76 4.15 -26.68
C SER A 92 -9.30 4.33 -26.80
N LEU A 93 -9.85 4.39 -28.02
CA LEU A 93 -11.29 4.62 -28.23
C LEU A 93 -12.17 3.45 -27.73
N ILE A 94 -12.94 3.73 -26.66
CA ILE A 94 -13.82 2.78 -25.96
C ILE A 94 -15.29 3.25 -25.96
N SER A 95 -16.25 2.37 -25.69
CA SER A 95 -17.67 2.74 -25.60
C SER A 95 -17.94 3.79 -24.49
N PRO A 96 -18.86 4.75 -24.70
CA PRO A 96 -19.16 5.78 -23.71
C PRO A 96 -19.73 5.25 -22.39
N LYS A 97 -20.33 4.05 -22.42
CA LYS A 97 -20.90 3.40 -21.23
C LYS A 97 -19.87 2.68 -20.36
N PHE A 98 -18.66 2.47 -20.86
CA PHE A 98 -17.65 1.64 -20.20
C PHE A 98 -17.09 2.29 -18.92
N PHE A 99 -16.52 3.50 -19.02
CA PHE A 99 -15.89 4.18 -17.89
C PHE A 99 -16.85 4.40 -16.69
N PRO A 100 -18.11 4.83 -16.88
CA PRO A 100 -19.04 4.95 -15.75
C PRO A 100 -19.32 3.62 -15.03
N VAL A 101 -19.42 2.52 -15.77
CA VAL A 101 -19.61 1.19 -15.18
C VAL A 101 -18.34 0.73 -14.46
N LEU A 102 -17.18 0.92 -15.07
CA LEU A 102 -15.89 0.55 -14.49
C LEU A 102 -15.60 1.34 -13.21
N TRP A 103 -15.78 2.66 -13.22
CA TRP A 103 -15.63 3.50 -12.03
C TRP A 103 -16.60 3.11 -10.92
N ARG A 104 -17.84 2.71 -11.25
CA ARG A 104 -18.79 2.20 -10.25
C ARG A 104 -18.29 0.90 -9.61
N ILE A 105 -17.73 -0.03 -10.39
CA ILE A 105 -17.15 -1.28 -9.88
C ILE A 105 -15.98 -0.95 -8.95
N ILE A 106 -15.00 -0.16 -9.43
CA ILE A 106 -13.82 0.23 -8.66
C ILE A 106 -14.24 0.91 -7.36
N TYR A 107 -15.15 1.88 -7.43
CA TYR A 107 -15.64 2.61 -6.26
C TYR A 107 -16.25 1.67 -5.22
N TRP A 108 -17.27 0.88 -5.58
CA TRP A 108 -17.97 0.04 -4.59
C TRP A 108 -17.10 -1.08 -4.06
N THR A 109 -16.25 -1.69 -4.89
CA THR A 109 -15.34 -2.73 -4.40
C THR A 109 -14.27 -2.13 -3.48
N SER A 110 -13.75 -0.95 -3.79
CA SER A 110 -12.77 -0.28 -2.92
C SER A 110 -13.39 0.14 -1.58
N GLN A 111 -14.65 0.62 -1.59
CA GLN A 111 -15.39 0.95 -0.36
C GLN A 111 -15.63 -0.30 0.50
N ALA A 112 -16.08 -1.40 -0.10
CA ALA A 112 -16.29 -2.66 0.62
C ALA A 112 -14.98 -3.23 1.19
N LEU A 113 -13.89 -3.17 0.42
CA LEU A 113 -12.57 -3.62 0.88
C LEU A 113 -12.05 -2.78 2.04
N THR A 114 -12.15 -1.46 1.92
CA THR A 114 -11.57 -0.51 2.89
C THR A 114 -12.33 -0.49 4.21
N TRP A 115 -13.67 -0.48 4.17
CA TRP A 115 -14.48 -0.29 5.38
C TRP A 115 -14.99 -1.57 6.01
N LEU A 116 -15.07 -2.67 5.27
CA LEU A 116 -15.66 -3.91 5.76
C LEU A 116 -14.65 -5.06 5.75
N ILE A 117 -14.12 -5.43 4.57
CA ILE A 117 -13.39 -6.68 4.41
C ILE A 117 -12.01 -6.64 5.10
N LEU A 118 -11.16 -5.66 4.78
CA LEU A 118 -9.80 -5.61 5.34
C LEU A 118 -9.78 -5.40 6.87
N PRO A 119 -10.57 -4.46 7.46
CA PRO A 119 -10.62 -4.28 8.91
C PRO A 119 -11.16 -5.52 9.66
N PHE A 120 -12.16 -6.18 9.08
CA PHE A 120 -12.67 -7.45 9.60
C PHE A 120 -11.58 -8.53 9.57
N MET A 121 -10.90 -8.70 8.43
CA MET A 121 -9.83 -9.69 8.27
C MET A 121 -8.68 -9.47 9.25
N GLN A 122 -8.26 -8.22 9.44
CA GLN A 122 -7.24 -7.85 10.41
C GLN A 122 -7.66 -8.26 11.84
N SER A 123 -8.87 -7.88 12.25
CA SER A 123 -9.40 -8.19 13.58
C SER A 123 -9.63 -9.70 13.79
N PHE A 124 -10.03 -10.42 12.74
CA PHE A 124 -10.20 -11.87 12.75
C PHE A 124 -8.84 -12.59 12.94
N CYS A 125 -7.79 -12.15 12.24
CA CYS A 125 -6.45 -12.74 12.34
C CYS A 125 -5.78 -12.43 13.68
N GLN A 126 -6.08 -11.28 14.29
CA GLN A 126 -5.53 -10.86 15.58
C GLN A 126 -6.38 -11.32 16.79
N SER A 127 -7.49 -12.01 16.56
CA SER A 127 -8.36 -12.49 17.64
C SER A 127 -7.74 -13.68 18.38
N GLY A 128 -7.73 -13.60 19.71
CA GLY A 128 -7.30 -14.67 20.62
C GLY A 128 -8.36 -15.75 20.87
N GLU A 129 -9.53 -15.65 20.24
CA GLU A 129 -10.62 -16.61 20.38
C GLU A 129 -10.21 -18.00 19.82
N PHE A 130 -10.60 -19.06 20.52
CA PHE A 130 -10.23 -20.44 20.14
C PHE A 130 -11.13 -21.03 19.06
N SER A 131 -12.38 -20.55 18.96
CA SER A 131 -13.37 -21.00 17.96
C SER A 131 -13.47 -20.03 16.78
N VAL A 132 -13.82 -20.54 15.59
CA VAL A 132 -14.03 -19.69 14.40
C VAL A 132 -15.20 -18.73 14.60
N THR A 133 -16.28 -19.20 15.22
CA THR A 133 -17.45 -18.36 15.56
C THR A 133 -17.09 -17.28 16.57
N GLY A 134 -16.30 -17.61 17.59
CA GLY A 134 -15.74 -16.65 18.53
C GLY A 134 -14.89 -15.59 17.83
N LYS A 135 -14.00 -15.99 16.90
CA LYS A 135 -13.20 -15.05 16.11
C LYS A 135 -14.04 -14.11 15.26
N ILE A 136 -15.07 -14.61 14.57
CA ILE A 136 -15.99 -13.79 13.77
C ILE A 136 -16.71 -12.78 14.68
N LYS A 137 -17.29 -13.25 15.79
CA LYS A 137 -18.01 -12.39 16.74
C LYS A 137 -17.07 -11.32 17.33
N GLY A 138 -15.88 -11.72 17.78
CA GLY A 138 -14.87 -10.81 18.32
C GLY A 138 -14.42 -9.77 17.30
N ALA A 139 -14.20 -10.17 16.04
CA ALA A 139 -13.83 -9.26 14.96
C ALA A 139 -14.95 -8.26 14.64
N LEU A 140 -16.21 -8.71 14.61
CA LEU A 140 -17.36 -7.82 14.40
C LEU A 140 -17.53 -6.84 15.56
N ILE A 141 -17.41 -7.30 16.81
CA ILE A 141 -17.54 -6.44 17.99
C ILE A 141 -16.41 -5.41 18.02
N ALA A 142 -15.16 -5.80 17.77
CA ALA A 142 -14.03 -4.88 17.77
C ALA A 142 -14.20 -3.75 16.73
N ASN A 143 -14.60 -4.11 15.51
CA ASN A 143 -14.88 -3.13 14.46
C ASN A 143 -16.13 -2.29 14.77
N ALA A 144 -17.19 -2.89 15.32
CA ALA A 144 -18.40 -2.16 15.70
C ALA A 144 -18.14 -1.14 16.82
N ILE A 145 -17.29 -1.46 17.80
CA ILE A 145 -16.86 -0.50 18.83
C ILE A 145 -16.08 0.64 18.18
N TYR A 146 -15.11 0.33 17.33
CA TYR A 146 -14.29 1.32 16.65
C TYR A 146 -15.17 2.26 15.80
N TYR A 147 -15.87 1.74 14.79
CA TYR A 147 -16.71 2.55 13.90
C TYR A 147 -17.90 3.18 14.61
N GLY A 148 -18.50 2.47 15.57
CA GLY A 148 -19.62 2.98 16.37
C GLY A 148 -19.21 4.19 17.20
N SER A 149 -18.00 4.20 17.78
CA SER A 149 -17.51 5.36 18.55
C SER A 149 -17.32 6.59 17.67
N TYR A 150 -16.73 6.45 16.47
CA TYR A 150 -16.60 7.55 15.51
C TYR A 150 -17.95 8.03 15.00
N LEU A 151 -18.87 7.11 14.68
CA LEU A 151 -20.19 7.45 14.20
C LEU A 151 -21.01 8.17 15.27
N ALA A 152 -20.89 7.76 16.54
CA ALA A 152 -21.55 8.43 17.66
C ALA A 152 -21.01 9.86 17.86
N LEU A 153 -19.69 10.04 17.83
CA LEU A 153 -19.06 11.35 17.94
C LEU A 153 -19.48 12.28 16.78
N PHE A 154 -19.41 11.78 15.55
CA PHE A 154 -19.80 12.54 14.36
C PHE A 154 -21.30 12.84 14.35
N GLY A 155 -22.14 11.86 14.73
CA GLY A 155 -23.58 12.02 14.86
C GLY A 155 -23.95 13.07 15.90
N PHE A 156 -23.28 13.09 17.06
CA PHE A 156 -23.47 14.12 18.07
C PHE A 156 -23.18 15.52 17.52
N LEU A 157 -22.07 15.69 16.79
CA LEU A 157 -21.73 16.96 16.15
C LEU A 157 -22.77 17.38 15.10
N LEU A 158 -23.27 16.44 14.29
CA LEU A 158 -24.32 16.73 13.32
C LEU A 158 -25.64 17.13 13.97
N ILE A 159 -26.04 16.46 15.07
CA ILE A 159 -27.24 16.80 15.84
C ILE A 159 -27.09 18.21 16.44
N TYR A 160 -25.94 18.52 17.03
CA TYR A 160 -25.65 19.85 17.56
C TYR A 160 -25.83 20.94 16.48
N VAL A 161 -25.22 20.75 15.31
CA VAL A 161 -25.35 21.68 14.17
C VAL A 161 -26.80 21.79 13.68
N ALA A 162 -27.54 20.67 13.66
CA ALA A 162 -28.93 20.68 13.23
C ALA A 162 -29.83 21.49 14.18
N ILE A 163 -29.59 21.40 15.49
CA ILE A 163 -30.35 22.14 16.51
C ILE A 163 -29.99 23.63 16.48
N GLU A 164 -28.69 23.97 16.54
CA GLU A 164 -28.22 25.36 16.62
C GLU A 164 -28.67 26.18 15.41
N HIS A 165 -28.65 25.58 14.21
CA HIS A 165 -28.95 26.27 12.96
C HIS A 165 -30.33 25.93 12.37
N ASN A 166 -31.18 25.19 13.10
CA ASN A 166 -32.51 24.74 12.64
C ASN A 166 -32.49 24.15 11.21
N ILE A 167 -31.58 23.21 10.96
CA ILE A 167 -31.29 22.69 9.61
C ILE A 167 -32.18 21.49 9.28
N ASP A 168 -32.86 21.55 8.13
CA ASP A 168 -33.66 20.44 7.60
C ASP A 168 -32.81 19.20 7.23
N GLY A 169 -33.40 18.01 7.30
CA GLY A 169 -32.74 16.74 6.93
C GLY A 169 -32.03 16.72 5.56
N PRO A 170 -32.59 17.30 4.48
CA PRO A 170 -31.91 17.38 3.18
C PRO A 170 -30.63 18.23 3.23
N LYS A 171 -30.64 19.35 3.95
CA LYS A 171 -29.46 20.21 4.13
C LYS A 171 -28.41 19.51 4.98
N LEU A 172 -28.82 18.75 6.01
CA LEU A 172 -27.91 17.93 6.80
C LEU A 172 -27.23 16.85 5.96
N LYS A 173 -27.94 16.22 5.02
CA LYS A 173 -27.37 15.29 4.04
C LYS A 173 -26.31 15.96 3.16
N VAL A 174 -26.59 17.18 2.67
CA VAL A 174 -25.61 17.97 1.89
C VAL A 174 -24.37 18.29 2.72
N ILE A 175 -24.54 18.67 4.00
CA ILE A 175 -23.44 18.89 4.93
C ILE A 175 -22.61 17.61 5.10
N GLY A 176 -23.25 16.46 5.29
CA GLY A 176 -22.56 15.17 5.43
C GLY A 176 -21.75 14.78 4.19
N ILE A 177 -22.32 14.95 2.99
CA ILE A 177 -21.61 14.72 1.72
C ILE A 177 -20.42 15.69 1.60
N THR A 178 -20.62 16.96 1.92
CA THR A 178 -19.58 17.99 1.85
C THR A 178 -18.46 17.69 2.84
N ALA A 179 -18.78 17.36 4.09
CA ALA A 179 -17.81 17.01 5.12
C ALA A 179 -16.97 15.78 4.73
N SER A 180 -17.61 14.74 4.17
CA SER A 180 -16.92 13.54 3.69
C SER A 180 -15.93 13.86 2.56
N ASN A 181 -16.34 14.69 1.59
CA ASN A 181 -15.46 15.12 0.50
C ASN A 181 -14.32 16.01 1.00
N THR A 182 -14.60 16.95 1.93
CA THR A 182 -13.59 17.82 2.53
C THR A 182 -12.56 17.02 3.31
N TRP A 183 -12.95 15.97 4.04
CA TRP A 183 -12.01 15.09 4.73
C TRP A 183 -11.03 14.42 3.75
N GLY A 184 -11.54 13.89 2.63
CA GLY A 184 -10.70 13.29 1.59
C GLY A 184 -9.74 14.31 0.95
N LEU A 185 -10.23 15.51 0.62
CA LEU A 185 -9.41 16.58 0.06
C LEU A 185 -8.36 17.09 1.04
N PHE A 186 -8.71 17.21 2.33
CA PHE A 186 -7.78 17.61 3.38
C PHE A 186 -6.62 16.62 3.52
N LEU A 187 -6.93 15.31 3.58
CA LEU A 187 -5.90 14.27 3.59
C LEU A 187 -5.04 14.30 2.33
N LEU A 188 -5.65 14.50 1.15
CA LEU A 188 -4.93 14.61 -0.11
C LEU A 188 -3.95 15.79 -0.08
N VAL A 189 -4.39 16.98 0.35
CA VAL A 189 -3.53 18.17 0.43
C VAL A 189 -2.34 17.93 1.37
N LEU A 190 -2.57 17.33 2.54
CA LEU A 190 -1.48 17.04 3.49
C LEU A 190 -0.50 16.00 2.97
N LEU A 191 -1.01 14.86 2.48
CA LEU A 191 -0.18 13.74 2.02
C LEU A 191 0.55 14.07 0.72
N LEU A 192 -0.13 14.68 -0.25
CA LEU A 192 0.46 15.13 -1.51
C LEU A 192 1.48 16.23 -1.25
N GLY A 193 1.16 17.22 -0.41
CA GLY A 193 2.08 18.30 -0.06
C GLY A 193 3.40 17.79 0.53
N TYR A 194 3.33 16.81 1.44
CA TYR A 194 4.53 16.13 1.96
C TYR A 194 5.25 15.34 0.86
N GLY A 195 4.53 14.56 0.06
CA GLY A 195 5.08 13.70 -1.00
C GLY A 195 5.88 14.49 -2.04
N LEU A 196 5.32 15.62 -2.50
CA LEU A 196 5.94 16.50 -3.49
C LEU A 196 7.33 17.02 -3.07
N VAL A 197 7.60 17.16 -1.77
CA VAL A 197 8.91 17.61 -1.26
C VAL A 197 9.78 16.44 -0.82
N ALA A 198 9.20 15.48 -0.10
CA ALA A 198 9.92 14.37 0.50
C ALA A 198 10.46 13.38 -0.55
N VAL A 199 9.72 13.12 -1.63
CA VAL A 199 10.11 12.14 -2.66
C VAL A 199 11.35 12.59 -3.44
N PRO A 200 11.42 13.80 -4.05
CA PRO A 200 12.63 14.28 -4.71
C PRO A 200 13.84 14.33 -3.77
N ARG A 201 13.64 14.80 -2.53
CA ARG A 201 14.70 14.88 -1.51
C ARG A 201 15.24 13.51 -1.12
N SER A 202 14.36 12.53 -0.93
CA SER A 202 14.73 11.15 -0.60
C SER A 202 15.57 10.53 -1.72
N ILE A 203 15.15 10.70 -2.99
CA ILE A 203 15.88 10.19 -4.15
C ILE A 203 17.24 10.90 -4.30
N TRP A 204 17.32 12.21 -4.07
CA TRP A 204 18.58 12.94 -4.06
C TRP A 204 19.53 12.40 -3.00
N SER A 205 19.04 12.21 -1.76
CA SER A 205 19.82 11.65 -0.65
C SER A 205 20.34 10.25 -0.98
N LYS A 206 19.52 9.41 -1.62
CA LYS A 206 19.91 8.07 -2.07
C LYS A 206 21.02 8.07 -3.13
N SER A 207 21.21 9.16 -3.87
CA SER A 207 22.30 9.31 -4.84
C SER A 207 23.68 9.51 -4.17
N ASN A 208 23.72 9.96 -2.91
CA ASN A 208 24.97 10.11 -2.17
C ASN A 208 25.22 8.87 -1.31
N THR A 209 26.05 7.95 -1.81
CA THR A 209 26.35 6.66 -1.18
C THR A 209 26.83 6.82 0.26
N SER A 210 27.74 7.76 0.54
CA SER A 210 28.27 7.99 1.90
C SER A 210 27.20 8.48 2.88
N LEU A 211 26.39 9.47 2.47
CA LEU A 211 25.30 9.97 3.31
C LEU A 211 24.22 8.90 3.53
N ARG A 212 23.87 8.16 2.47
CA ARG A 212 22.92 7.06 2.51
C ARG A 212 23.37 5.98 3.50
N LEU A 213 24.64 5.60 3.50
CA LEU A 213 25.18 4.61 4.44
C LEU A 213 25.06 5.07 5.89
N LYS A 214 25.42 6.33 6.19
CA LYS A 214 25.29 6.91 7.54
C LYS A 214 23.84 6.91 8.03
N GLN A 215 22.90 7.34 7.17
CA GLN A 215 21.47 7.31 7.47
C GLN A 215 20.97 5.89 7.73
N LEU A 216 21.45 4.92 6.96
CA LEU A 216 21.06 3.53 7.07
C LEU A 216 21.60 2.89 8.36
N TYR A 217 22.84 3.17 8.76
CA TYR A 217 23.38 2.73 10.06
C TYR A 217 22.61 3.31 11.24
N PHE A 218 22.25 4.59 11.19
CA PHE A 218 21.39 5.19 12.22
C PHE A 218 20.02 4.50 12.30
N LYS A 219 19.38 4.26 11.15
CA LYS A 219 18.09 3.55 11.08
C LYS A 219 18.22 2.11 11.58
N LEU A 220 19.31 1.42 11.23
CA LEU A 220 19.57 0.05 11.65
C LEU A 220 19.74 -0.07 13.16
N ALA A 221 20.44 0.86 13.80
CA ALA A 221 20.56 0.88 15.26
C ALA A 221 19.18 1.02 15.93
N LYS A 222 18.32 1.90 15.40
CA LYS A 222 16.93 2.04 15.88
C LYS A 222 16.12 0.75 15.67
N LEU A 223 16.14 0.18 14.47
CA LEU A 223 15.42 -1.05 14.14
C LEU A 223 15.91 -2.25 14.97
N HIS A 224 17.20 -2.29 15.29
CA HIS A 224 17.75 -3.30 16.17
C HIS A 224 17.16 -3.18 17.59
N GLY A 225 17.04 -1.96 18.12
CA GLY A 225 16.34 -1.71 19.38
C GLY A 225 14.89 -2.18 19.36
N GLU A 226 14.12 -1.82 18.32
CA GLU A 226 12.73 -2.27 18.15
C GLU A 226 12.63 -3.80 18.01
N LYS A 227 13.63 -4.45 17.39
CA LYS A 227 13.70 -5.92 17.31
C LYS A 227 13.93 -6.54 18.69
N CYS A 228 14.90 -6.04 19.45
CA CYS A 228 15.19 -6.55 20.80
C CYS A 228 13.99 -6.39 21.73
N GLU A 229 13.31 -5.23 21.69
CA GLU A 229 12.09 -4.99 22.46
C GLU A 229 10.97 -5.99 22.09
N ALA A 230 10.80 -6.28 20.80
CA ALA A 230 9.83 -7.27 20.35
C ALA A 230 10.18 -8.71 20.77
N GLU A 231 11.47 -9.05 20.84
CA GLU A 231 11.95 -10.34 21.32
C GLU A 231 11.74 -10.50 22.84
N GLU A 232 12.04 -9.45 23.62
CA GLU A 232 11.79 -9.38 25.06
C GLU A 232 10.30 -9.50 25.39
N GLN A 233 9.44 -8.73 24.72
CA GLN A 233 7.98 -8.82 24.91
C GLN A 233 7.44 -10.22 24.59
N LEU A 234 8.00 -10.90 23.59
CA LEU A 234 7.63 -12.28 23.29
C LEU A 234 8.08 -13.22 24.40
N GLU A 235 9.30 -13.06 24.91
CA GLU A 235 9.84 -13.88 26.00
C GLU A 235 9.02 -13.74 27.30
N ASP A 236 8.60 -12.53 27.66
CA ASP A 236 7.70 -12.27 28.80
C ASP A 236 6.39 -13.06 28.68
N ILE A 237 5.74 -13.00 27.50
CA ILE A 237 4.50 -13.73 27.25
C ILE A 237 4.74 -15.24 27.26
N LEU A 238 5.87 -15.72 26.74
CA LEU A 238 6.22 -17.14 26.77
C LEU A 238 6.44 -17.63 28.22
N ASN A 239 7.05 -16.81 29.07
CA ASN A 239 7.19 -17.10 30.50
C ASN A 239 5.83 -17.18 31.21
N GLU A 240 4.90 -16.27 30.90
CA GLU A 240 3.52 -16.34 31.41
C GLU A 240 2.81 -17.63 30.96
N ILE A 241 2.96 -18.00 29.68
CA ILE A 241 2.41 -19.24 29.13
C ILE A 241 3.00 -20.46 29.84
N LYS A 242 4.31 -20.47 30.13
CA LYS A 242 4.98 -21.56 30.85
C LYS A 242 4.34 -21.78 32.22
N ILE A 243 4.19 -20.70 33.00
CA ILE A 243 3.57 -20.74 34.34
C ILE A 243 2.14 -21.28 34.24
N ILE A 244 1.35 -20.80 33.27
CA ILE A 244 -0.05 -21.23 33.10
C ILE A 244 -0.13 -22.70 32.66
N ALA A 245 0.78 -23.14 31.78
CA ALA A 245 0.82 -24.52 31.30
C ALA A 245 1.23 -25.52 32.39
N GLU A 246 2.02 -25.09 33.36
CA GLU A 246 2.36 -25.88 34.56
C GLU A 246 1.19 -25.94 35.55
N LYS A 247 0.46 -24.83 35.73
CA LYS A 247 -0.74 -24.76 36.59
C LYS A 247 -1.92 -25.58 36.06
N ILE A 248 -2.22 -25.49 34.76
CA ILE A 248 -3.36 -26.16 34.12
C ILE A 248 -2.93 -27.55 33.63
N ARG A 249 -3.08 -28.57 34.50
CA ARG A 249 -2.76 -29.98 34.17
C ARG A 249 -3.79 -30.67 33.25
N TYR A 250 -3.48 -31.91 32.86
CA TYR A 250 -4.17 -32.69 31.83
C TYR A 250 -5.67 -32.91 32.08
N ASN A 251 -6.12 -32.96 33.34
CA ASN A 251 -7.53 -33.19 33.67
C ASN A 251 -8.41 -31.93 33.61
N HIS A 252 -7.84 -30.73 33.43
CA HIS A 252 -8.60 -29.49 33.49
C HIS A 252 -9.32 -29.18 32.15
N PRO A 253 -10.59 -28.71 32.15
CA PRO A 253 -11.32 -28.40 30.91
C PRO A 253 -10.59 -27.42 29.98
N PHE A 254 -9.90 -26.42 30.55
CA PHE A 254 -9.11 -25.43 29.80
C PHE A 254 -7.78 -25.94 29.25
N ARG A 255 -7.41 -27.21 29.51
CA ARG A 255 -6.15 -27.77 28.98
C ARG A 255 -6.11 -27.73 27.46
N SER A 256 -7.24 -28.03 26.82
CA SER A 256 -7.40 -27.94 25.36
C SER A 256 -7.04 -26.55 24.81
N PHE A 257 -7.41 -25.48 25.52
CA PHE A 257 -7.07 -24.11 25.15
C PHE A 257 -5.58 -23.83 25.30
N VAL A 258 -4.96 -24.28 26.40
CA VAL A 258 -3.52 -24.14 26.63
C VAL A 258 -2.73 -24.89 25.55
N ASP A 259 -3.13 -26.10 25.18
CA ASP A 259 -2.46 -26.88 24.15
C ASP A 259 -2.54 -26.16 22.78
N ILE A 260 -3.69 -25.53 22.46
CA ILE A 260 -3.80 -24.67 21.26
C ILE A 260 -2.83 -23.49 21.33
N ILE A 261 -2.66 -22.83 22.49
CA ILE A 261 -1.68 -21.74 22.66
C ILE A 261 -0.26 -22.27 22.43
N VAL A 262 0.11 -23.36 23.11
CA VAL A 262 1.45 -23.96 23.05
C VAL A 262 1.82 -24.40 21.64
N THR A 263 0.86 -24.86 20.83
CA THR A 263 1.13 -25.23 19.42
C THR A 263 1.60 -24.06 18.56
N LYS A 264 1.26 -22.81 18.92
CA LYS A 264 1.67 -21.59 18.20
C LYS A 264 3.02 -21.06 18.66
N CYS A 265 3.52 -21.50 19.82
CA CYS A 265 4.82 -21.06 20.33
C CYS A 265 5.98 -21.62 19.48
N PRO A 266 7.15 -20.96 19.50
CA PRO A 266 8.35 -21.45 18.83
C PRO A 266 8.72 -22.88 19.25
N GLU A 267 9.33 -23.65 18.34
CA GLU A 267 9.70 -25.05 18.61
C GLU A 267 10.68 -25.18 19.80
N SER A 268 11.62 -24.24 19.93
CA SER A 268 12.55 -24.17 21.06
C SER A 268 11.82 -24.11 22.41
N PHE A 269 10.79 -23.27 22.50
CA PHE A 269 9.95 -23.14 23.70
C PHE A 269 9.14 -24.41 23.95
N ARG A 270 8.51 -24.98 22.92
CA ARG A 270 7.72 -26.22 23.03
C ARG A 270 8.55 -27.39 23.57
N ASN A 271 9.79 -27.51 23.11
CA ASN A 271 10.73 -28.54 23.58
C ASN A 271 11.22 -28.30 25.01
N SER A 272 11.38 -27.04 25.42
CA SER A 272 11.68 -26.67 26.81
C SER A 272 10.53 -27.04 27.74
N LEU A 273 9.30 -26.74 27.33
CA LEU A 273 8.11 -27.05 28.14
C LEU A 273 7.92 -28.56 28.33
N ARG A 274 8.09 -29.37 27.27
CA ARG A 274 7.99 -30.83 27.34
C ARG A 274 8.95 -31.44 28.36
N ARG A 275 10.21 -31.02 28.35
CA ARG A 275 11.24 -31.51 29.29
C ARG A 275 10.88 -31.20 30.75
N ASN A 276 10.35 -30.02 31.05
CA ASN A 276 9.99 -29.64 32.42
C ASN A 276 8.76 -30.40 32.94
N VAL A 277 7.81 -30.77 32.07
CA VAL A 277 6.59 -31.48 32.50
C VAL A 277 6.87 -32.94 32.86
N GLU A 278 7.91 -33.55 32.29
CA GLU A 278 8.34 -34.92 32.58
C GLU A 278 8.96 -35.08 33.99
N ASP A 279 9.40 -33.98 34.62
CA ASP A 279 10.14 -33.99 35.91
C ASP A 279 9.25 -33.83 37.17
N TYR A 280 7.94 -33.60 37.05
CA TYR A 280 7.05 -33.33 38.21
C TYR A 280 6.09 -34.48 38.52
N SER A 281 6.62 -35.57 39.07
CA SER A 281 5.86 -36.59 39.80
C SER A 281 5.73 -36.20 41.29
N GLU A 282 4.49 -36.22 41.80
CA GLU A 282 4.07 -36.02 43.21
C GLU A 282 3.97 -34.55 43.71
N TYR A 283 2.74 -34.00 43.81
CA TYR A 283 2.30 -33.21 44.98
C TYR A 283 0.82 -32.76 44.95
N ASN A 284 0.32 -32.43 46.16
CA ASN A 284 -1.07 -32.19 46.61
C ASN A 284 -2.01 -31.35 45.72
N GLU A 285 -3.24 -31.85 45.58
CA GLU A 285 -4.36 -31.31 44.77
C GLU A 285 -5.06 -30.06 45.35
N SER A 286 -4.91 -29.74 46.63
CA SER A 286 -5.87 -28.88 47.34
C SER A 286 -5.52 -27.39 47.45
N ALA A 287 -4.35 -26.94 46.98
CA ALA A 287 -3.86 -25.57 47.22
C ALA A 287 -3.98 -24.61 46.01
N TYR A 288 -4.35 -25.10 44.82
CA TYR A 288 -4.15 -24.33 43.56
C TYR A 288 -5.42 -23.87 42.83
N ASP A 289 -6.61 -24.28 43.28
CA ASP A 289 -7.87 -24.03 42.56
C ASP A 289 -8.30 -22.54 42.55
N ARG A 290 -7.70 -21.71 43.41
CA ARG A 290 -8.00 -20.26 43.48
C ARG A 290 -7.22 -19.38 42.50
N ASP A 291 -6.20 -19.92 41.83
CA ASP A 291 -5.26 -19.17 40.99
C ASP A 291 -5.34 -19.53 39.50
N ILE A 292 -6.38 -20.28 39.11
CA ILE A 292 -6.59 -20.72 37.73
C ILE A 292 -7.14 -19.55 36.89
N PRO A 293 -6.49 -19.17 35.77
CA PRO A 293 -6.96 -18.10 34.91
C PRO A 293 -8.34 -18.40 34.32
N SER A 294 -9.18 -17.36 34.23
CA SER A 294 -10.46 -17.44 33.50
C SER A 294 -10.25 -17.69 32.00
N GLU A 295 -11.27 -18.22 31.32
CA GLU A 295 -11.26 -18.38 29.85
C GLU A 295 -10.94 -17.07 29.12
N LYS A 296 -11.49 -15.93 29.61
CA LYS A 296 -11.19 -14.60 29.04
C LYS A 296 -9.71 -14.23 29.19
N ALA A 297 -9.07 -14.62 30.28
CA ALA A 297 -7.63 -14.42 30.47
C ALA A 297 -6.82 -15.26 29.47
N LEU A 298 -7.22 -16.51 29.22
CA LEU A 298 -6.58 -17.35 28.20
C LEU A 298 -6.78 -16.81 26.77
N VAL A 299 -7.96 -16.29 26.46
CA VAL A 299 -8.23 -15.59 25.18
C VAL A 299 -7.34 -14.36 25.04
N LYS A 300 -7.21 -13.56 26.11
CA LYS A 300 -6.33 -12.38 26.12
C LYS A 300 -4.87 -12.78 25.93
N LEU A 301 -4.41 -13.82 26.63
CA LEU A 301 -3.04 -14.35 26.50
C LEU A 301 -2.75 -14.83 25.08
N ASN A 302 -3.68 -15.59 24.49
CA ASN A 302 -3.57 -16.05 23.10
C ASN A 302 -3.55 -14.86 22.11
N CYS A 303 -4.35 -13.82 22.35
CA CYS A 303 -4.34 -12.58 21.56
C CYS A 303 -2.97 -11.88 21.66
N SER A 304 -2.44 -11.72 22.88
CA SER A 304 -1.12 -11.13 23.12
C SER A 304 -0.01 -11.93 22.44
N LEU A 305 -0.02 -13.26 22.56
CA LEU A 305 0.94 -14.14 21.89
C LEU A 305 0.91 -13.97 20.37
N ILE A 306 -0.28 -14.00 19.75
CA ILE A 306 -0.42 -13.83 18.30
C ILE A 306 0.17 -12.49 17.85
N LYS A 307 -0.13 -11.41 18.59
CA LYS A 307 0.40 -10.07 18.27
C LYS A 307 1.91 -10.00 18.46
N ALA A 308 2.45 -10.54 19.56
CA ALA A 308 3.88 -10.55 19.83
C ALA A 308 4.66 -11.33 18.76
N LEU A 309 4.17 -12.52 18.36
CA LEU A 309 4.77 -13.29 17.27
C LEU A 309 4.77 -12.50 15.95
N GLN A 310 3.64 -11.88 15.59
CA GLN A 310 3.55 -11.04 14.38
C GLN A 310 4.53 -9.86 14.42
N VAL A 311 4.64 -9.18 15.57
CA VAL A 311 5.56 -8.04 15.74
C VAL A 311 7.00 -8.49 15.65
N LYS A 312 7.39 -9.56 16.37
CA LYS A 312 8.75 -10.11 16.36
C LYS A 312 9.17 -10.59 14.97
N ASP A 313 8.28 -11.26 14.22
CA ASP A 313 8.60 -11.69 12.86
C ASP A 313 8.68 -10.51 11.90
N ARG A 314 7.80 -9.51 12.04
CA ARG A 314 7.86 -8.27 11.25
C ARG A 314 9.16 -7.51 11.48
N THR A 315 9.53 -7.23 12.74
CA THR A 315 10.73 -6.45 13.08
C THR A 315 12.01 -7.21 12.72
N SER A 316 12.05 -8.53 12.91
CA SER A 316 13.19 -9.36 12.51
C SER A 316 13.40 -9.36 10.99
N ASN A 317 12.33 -9.53 10.21
CA ASN A 317 12.41 -9.49 8.75
C ASN A 317 12.78 -8.09 8.23
N GLU A 318 12.18 -7.03 8.81
CA GLU A 318 12.51 -5.65 8.46
C GLU A 318 13.99 -5.34 8.75
N TRP A 319 14.50 -5.76 9.91
CA TRP A 319 15.90 -5.62 10.26
C TRP A 319 16.81 -6.35 9.28
N TYR A 320 16.51 -7.61 8.95
CA TYR A 320 17.31 -8.41 8.00
C TYR A 320 17.39 -7.76 6.61
N LEU A 321 16.25 -7.29 6.08
CA LEU A 321 16.21 -6.62 4.76
C LEU A 321 17.03 -5.32 4.75
N GLN A 322 17.02 -4.58 5.86
CA GLN A 322 17.79 -3.34 5.98
C GLN A 322 19.29 -3.60 6.16
N VAL A 323 19.66 -4.68 6.86
CA VAL A 323 21.06 -5.12 6.97
C VAL A 323 21.61 -5.51 5.60
N GLU A 324 20.83 -6.27 4.82
CA GLU A 324 21.18 -6.59 3.44
C GLU A 324 21.33 -5.33 2.57
N GLU A 325 20.46 -4.33 2.74
CA GLU A 325 20.63 -3.04 2.06
C GLU A 325 21.91 -2.32 2.49
N ALA A 326 22.27 -2.38 3.77
CA ALA A 326 23.47 -1.71 4.28
C ALA A 326 24.74 -2.31 3.72
N PHE A 327 24.85 -3.63 3.72
CA PHE A 327 25.98 -4.32 3.09
C PHE A 327 26.09 -3.99 1.60
N LYS A 328 24.97 -3.91 0.86
CA LYS A 328 24.99 -3.50 -0.55
C LYS A 328 25.52 -2.08 -0.74
N VAL A 329 25.12 -1.13 0.11
CA VAL A 329 25.57 0.26 0.02
C VAL A 329 27.05 0.39 0.43
N GLU A 330 27.48 -0.37 1.43
CA GLU A 330 28.88 -0.45 1.86
C GLU A 330 29.77 -1.01 0.74
N ASP A 331 29.37 -2.10 0.09
CA ASP A 331 30.06 -2.65 -1.07
C ASP A 331 30.15 -1.64 -2.22
N ILE A 332 29.09 -0.87 -2.49
CA ILE A 332 29.14 0.21 -3.51
C ILE A 332 30.18 1.26 -3.12
N LEU A 333 30.19 1.71 -1.86
CA LEU A 333 31.11 2.73 -1.38
C LEU A 333 32.57 2.28 -1.46
N LEU A 334 32.87 1.03 -1.10
CA LEU A 334 34.20 0.45 -1.20
C LEU A 334 34.65 0.27 -2.65
N ASN A 335 33.72 -0.05 -3.57
CA ASN A 335 34.05 -0.19 -4.99
C ASN A 335 34.19 1.16 -5.72
N GLU A 336 33.58 2.24 -5.22
CA GLU A 336 33.80 3.60 -5.74
C GLU A 336 35.27 4.03 -5.62
N THR A 337 36.02 3.52 -4.64
CA THR A 337 37.44 3.82 -4.44
C THR A 337 38.39 2.84 -5.14
N ASN A 338 37.87 1.77 -5.76
CA ASN A 338 38.69 0.72 -6.37
C ASN A 338 39.10 1.06 -7.82
N SER A 339 40.40 1.18 -8.06
CA SER A 339 40.96 1.51 -9.39
C SER A 339 40.80 0.40 -10.44
N ASN A 340 40.50 -0.83 -10.04
CA ASN A 340 40.41 -1.97 -10.98
C ASN A 340 39.07 -2.03 -11.72
N HIS A 341 38.11 -1.13 -11.41
CA HIS A 341 36.77 -1.04 -12.02
C HIS A 341 36.04 -2.39 -12.11
N LYS A 342 36.30 -3.27 -11.14
CA LYS A 342 35.64 -4.57 -10.98
C LYS A 342 34.89 -4.54 -9.67
N TYR A 343 33.59 -4.81 -9.74
CA TYR A 343 32.74 -4.82 -8.56
C TYR A 343 33.06 -6.05 -7.70
N MET A 344 33.66 -5.82 -6.53
CA MET A 344 33.94 -6.84 -5.53
C MET A 344 32.81 -6.89 -4.51
N LYS A 345 32.24 -8.08 -4.28
CA LYS A 345 31.14 -8.29 -3.33
C LYS A 345 31.68 -8.90 -2.06
N THR A 346 31.31 -8.35 -0.92
CA THR A 346 31.68 -8.92 0.38
C THR A 346 30.77 -10.09 0.76
N MET A 347 29.50 -10.07 0.32
CA MET A 347 28.56 -11.17 0.48
C MET A 347 27.83 -11.55 -0.83
N PRO A 348 27.66 -12.85 -1.13
CA PRO A 348 26.82 -13.30 -2.23
C PRO A 348 25.35 -13.24 -1.82
N PHE A 349 24.72 -12.06 -1.92
CA PHE A 349 23.27 -11.98 -1.74
C PHE A 349 22.55 -12.76 -2.84
N LYS A 350 21.48 -13.50 -2.48
CA LYS A 350 20.66 -14.29 -3.40
C LYS A 350 20.17 -13.42 -4.56
N ARG A 351 20.69 -13.66 -5.76
CA ARG A 351 20.19 -13.07 -7.00
C ARG A 351 19.39 -14.09 -7.80
N CYS A 352 18.61 -13.60 -8.76
CA CYS A 352 18.08 -14.45 -9.81
C CYS A 352 19.24 -15.00 -10.64
N ASN A 353 19.36 -16.33 -10.73
CA ASN A 353 20.42 -17.05 -11.46
C ASN A 353 20.67 -16.56 -12.89
N LEU A 354 19.66 -15.98 -13.54
CA LEU A 354 19.78 -15.39 -14.87
C LEU A 354 20.68 -14.14 -14.88
N MET A 355 20.51 -13.24 -13.90
CA MET A 355 21.25 -11.97 -13.87
C MET A 355 22.74 -12.21 -13.60
N ASP A 356 23.07 -13.18 -12.75
CA ASP A 356 24.47 -13.52 -12.43
C ASP A 356 25.21 -14.16 -13.61
N LYS A 357 24.50 -14.78 -14.56
CA LYS A 357 25.11 -15.39 -15.73
C LYS A 357 25.43 -14.39 -16.85
N PHE A 358 24.67 -13.29 -16.92
CA PHE A 358 24.81 -12.28 -17.97
C PHE A 358 25.53 -10.99 -17.52
N CYS A 359 25.65 -10.73 -16.21
CA CYS A 359 26.33 -9.54 -15.71
C CYS A 359 27.84 -9.75 -15.51
N ASN A 360 28.65 -9.06 -16.31
CA ASN A 360 30.10 -8.96 -16.11
C ASN A 360 30.40 -8.04 -14.90
N PRO A 361 31.34 -8.40 -13.99
CA PRO A 361 31.71 -7.54 -12.84
C PRO A 361 32.10 -6.10 -13.17
N THR A 362 32.58 -5.82 -14.39
CA THR A 362 32.88 -4.45 -14.85
C THR A 362 31.61 -3.66 -15.19
N PHE A 363 30.61 -4.32 -15.78
CA PHE A 363 29.31 -3.72 -16.04
C PHE A 363 28.57 -3.42 -14.74
N GLU A 364 28.66 -4.32 -13.76
CA GLU A 364 28.10 -4.08 -12.42
C GLU A 364 28.72 -2.85 -11.76
N TRP A 365 30.04 -2.69 -11.86
CA TRP A 365 30.73 -1.51 -11.34
C TRP A 365 30.22 -0.23 -12.00
N PHE A 366 30.14 -0.20 -13.33
CA PHE A 366 29.63 0.95 -14.07
C PHE A 366 28.16 1.26 -13.70
N TYR A 367 27.34 0.23 -13.58
CA TYR A 367 25.92 0.37 -13.24
C TYR A 367 25.72 0.93 -11.82
N TYR A 368 26.32 0.30 -10.81
CA TYR A 368 26.10 0.65 -9.41
C TYR A 368 26.86 1.91 -8.97
N CYS A 369 28.13 2.06 -9.36
CA CYS A 369 28.97 3.16 -8.89
C CYS A 369 28.76 4.46 -9.70
N ILE A 370 28.45 4.36 -11.00
CA ILE A 370 28.31 5.54 -11.87
C ILE A 370 26.84 5.75 -12.26
N PHE A 371 26.27 4.85 -13.07
CA PHE A 371 24.97 5.08 -13.71
C PHE A 371 23.86 5.34 -12.69
N GLN A 372 23.73 4.49 -11.66
CA GLN A 372 22.69 4.60 -10.66
C GLN A 372 22.75 5.96 -9.91
N LYS A 373 23.95 6.44 -9.60
CA LYS A 373 24.16 7.73 -8.91
C LYS A 373 23.65 8.90 -9.75
N TYR A 374 24.06 8.99 -11.02
CA TYR A 374 23.62 10.06 -11.91
C TYR A 374 22.15 9.93 -12.29
N PHE A 375 21.67 8.70 -12.51
CA PHE A 375 20.26 8.43 -12.80
C PHE A 375 19.35 8.89 -11.65
N LEU A 376 19.66 8.55 -10.40
CA LEU A 376 18.90 9.01 -9.24
C LEU A 376 18.91 10.54 -9.12
N ARG A 377 20.04 11.21 -9.40
CA ARG A 377 20.10 12.68 -9.42
C ARG A 377 19.21 13.27 -10.50
N LEU A 378 19.27 12.75 -11.72
CA LEU A 378 18.42 13.18 -12.84
C LEU A 378 16.94 13.03 -12.47
N VAL A 379 16.55 11.85 -11.98
CA VAL A 379 15.17 11.58 -11.56
C VAL A 379 14.75 12.56 -10.47
N SER A 380 15.56 12.78 -9.44
CA SER A 380 15.26 13.75 -8.38
C SER A 380 15.04 15.18 -8.92
N ILE A 381 15.87 15.63 -9.85
CA ILE A 381 15.71 16.95 -10.50
C ILE A 381 14.40 17.02 -11.29
N VAL A 382 14.09 15.99 -12.08
CA VAL A 382 12.84 15.92 -12.84
C VAL A 382 11.63 15.97 -11.91
N LEU A 383 11.63 15.18 -10.83
CA LEU A 383 10.53 15.17 -9.86
C LEU A 383 10.42 16.53 -9.13
N ALA A 384 11.54 17.20 -8.82
CA ALA A 384 11.52 18.53 -8.22
C ALA A 384 10.93 19.60 -9.16
N ILE A 385 11.25 19.52 -10.47
CA ILE A 385 10.64 20.37 -11.49
C ILE A 385 9.13 20.09 -11.55
N LEU A 386 8.72 18.82 -11.58
CA LEU A 386 7.30 18.44 -11.58
C LEU A 386 6.58 18.98 -10.34
N THR A 387 7.20 18.92 -9.15
CA THR A 387 6.65 19.54 -7.93
C THR A 387 6.41 21.04 -8.10
N ILE A 388 7.37 21.77 -8.65
CA ILE A 388 7.22 23.21 -8.91
C ILE A 388 6.08 23.45 -9.91
N MET A 389 5.98 22.63 -10.95
CA MET A 389 4.91 22.73 -11.95
C MET A 389 3.52 22.47 -11.35
N VAL A 390 3.41 21.50 -10.45
CA VAL A 390 2.16 21.20 -9.72
C VAL A 390 1.76 22.37 -8.84
N ILE A 391 2.66 22.85 -7.98
CA ILE A 391 2.40 23.98 -7.09
C ILE A 391 2.02 25.22 -7.90
N TRP A 392 2.75 25.51 -8.98
CA TRP A 392 2.44 26.64 -9.86
C TRP A 392 1.05 26.51 -10.49
N SER A 393 0.72 25.33 -11.00
CA SER A 393 -0.55 25.08 -11.68
C SER A 393 -1.74 25.17 -10.72
N GLU A 394 -1.59 24.73 -9.47
CA GLU A 394 -2.62 24.86 -8.42
C GLU A 394 -2.78 26.33 -7.97
N MET A 395 -1.68 27.06 -7.75
CA MET A 395 -1.74 28.48 -7.37
C MET A 395 -2.35 29.36 -8.45
N THR A 396 -2.11 29.03 -9.72
CA THR A 396 -2.58 29.83 -10.86
C THR A 396 -3.90 29.34 -11.45
N PHE A 397 -4.47 28.24 -10.92
CA PHE A 397 -5.69 27.61 -11.45
C PHE A 397 -6.87 28.57 -11.55
N PHE A 398 -7.01 29.49 -10.59
CA PHE A 398 -8.14 30.45 -10.55
C PHE A 398 -8.03 31.58 -11.60
N ASN A 399 -6.85 31.80 -12.20
CA ASN A 399 -6.66 32.80 -13.23
C ASN A 399 -7.12 32.27 -14.59
N LYS A 400 -8.38 32.53 -14.93
CA LYS A 400 -8.99 32.09 -16.19
C LYS A 400 -8.43 32.81 -17.42
N LYS A 401 -8.00 34.08 -17.28
CA LYS A 401 -7.43 34.90 -18.37
C LYS A 401 -6.38 35.87 -17.80
N PRO A 402 -5.10 35.80 -18.25
CA PRO A 402 -4.52 34.76 -19.10
C PRO A 402 -4.48 33.39 -18.40
N VAL A 403 -4.51 32.30 -19.17
CA VAL A 403 -4.36 30.94 -18.61
C VAL A 403 -2.89 30.76 -18.20
N LEU A 404 -2.63 30.73 -16.89
CA LEU A 404 -1.28 30.64 -16.33
C LEU A 404 -0.89 29.24 -15.83
N SER A 405 -1.87 28.35 -15.68
CA SER A 405 -1.65 26.97 -15.26
C SER A 405 -0.96 26.18 -16.37
N LEU A 406 0.19 25.57 -16.05
CA LEU A 406 1.01 24.83 -17.01
C LEU A 406 0.26 23.63 -17.58
N PHE A 407 -0.49 22.90 -16.75
CA PHE A 407 -1.29 21.77 -17.23
C PHE A 407 -2.44 22.20 -18.14
N ALA A 408 -3.08 23.33 -17.84
CA ALA A 408 -4.11 23.88 -18.72
C ALA A 408 -3.51 24.29 -20.08
N ILE A 409 -2.30 24.87 -20.09
CA ILE A 409 -1.58 25.21 -21.32
C ILE A 409 -1.24 23.95 -22.11
N PHE A 410 -0.67 22.91 -21.48
CA PHE A 410 -0.33 21.65 -22.16
C PHE A 410 -1.57 20.94 -22.69
N LEU A 411 -2.67 20.93 -21.93
CA LEU A 411 -3.93 20.32 -22.35
C LEU A 411 -4.52 21.06 -23.55
N ASN A 412 -4.55 22.39 -23.52
CA ASN A 412 -5.04 23.21 -24.63
C ASN A 412 -4.17 23.07 -25.88
N ALA A 413 -2.84 23.05 -25.73
CA ALA A 413 -1.91 22.83 -26.84
C ALA A 413 -2.07 21.41 -27.45
N SER A 414 -2.22 20.40 -26.59
CA SER A 414 -2.45 19.01 -27.03
C SER A 414 -3.82 18.84 -27.69
N ARG A 415 -4.84 19.56 -27.20
CA ARG A 415 -6.17 19.62 -27.83
C ARG A 415 -6.10 20.26 -29.21
N SER A 416 -5.31 21.32 -29.39
CA SER A 416 -5.13 21.99 -30.68
C SER A 416 -4.38 21.13 -31.71
N THR A 417 -3.54 20.20 -31.26
CA THR A 417 -2.72 19.32 -32.12
C THR A 417 -3.29 17.91 -32.25
N TYR A 418 -4.43 17.62 -31.60
CA TYR A 418 -5.07 16.30 -31.52
C TYR A 418 -4.13 15.18 -31.06
N ASN A 419 -3.13 15.51 -30.22
CA ASN A 419 -2.15 14.55 -29.71
C ASN A 419 -2.58 14.01 -28.34
N TYR A 420 -3.59 13.14 -28.36
CA TYR A 420 -4.13 12.51 -27.15
C TYR A 420 -3.13 11.61 -26.41
N ILE A 421 -2.14 11.05 -27.13
CA ILE A 421 -1.05 10.27 -26.53
C ILE A 421 -0.19 11.15 -25.63
N SER A 422 0.09 12.39 -26.04
CA SER A 422 0.83 13.34 -25.19
C SER A 422 0.07 13.64 -23.91
N ILE A 423 -1.26 13.72 -23.95
CA ILE A 423 -2.11 13.93 -22.76
C ILE A 423 -1.99 12.72 -21.83
N GLU A 424 -2.10 11.51 -22.37
CA GLU A 424 -2.01 10.27 -21.59
C GLU A 424 -0.63 10.12 -20.92
N VAL A 425 0.46 10.33 -21.66
CA VAL A 425 1.83 10.22 -21.14
C VAL A 425 2.16 11.31 -20.11
N SER A 426 1.77 12.57 -20.37
CA SER A 426 2.02 13.67 -19.43
C SER A 426 1.25 13.49 -18.12
N LEU A 427 0.02 12.98 -18.17
CA LEU A 427 -0.79 12.73 -16.97
C LEU A 427 -0.35 11.47 -16.20
N LEU A 428 0.13 10.44 -16.91
CA LEU A 428 0.76 9.28 -16.28
C LEU A 428 2.01 9.69 -15.50
N PHE A 429 2.89 10.48 -16.11
CA PHE A 429 4.08 11.01 -15.43
C PHE A 429 3.72 11.81 -14.18
N LEU A 430 2.66 12.63 -14.25
CA LEU A 430 2.23 13.46 -13.12
C LEU A 430 1.82 12.66 -11.89
N LYS A 431 1.14 11.54 -12.08
CA LYS A 431 0.61 10.71 -10.98
C LYS A 431 1.61 9.72 -10.40
N ILE A 432 2.70 9.45 -11.12
CA ILE A 432 3.78 8.56 -10.64
C ILE A 432 4.75 9.35 -9.73
N THR A 433 4.87 10.67 -9.94
CA THR A 433 5.43 11.65 -8.97
C THR A 433 4.62 11.70 -7.70
#